data_AF-A0A935CBY6-F1
#
_entry.id   AF-A0A935CBY6-F1
#
_cell.length_a   1.000
_cell.length_b   1.000
_cell.length_c   1.000
_cell.angle_alpha   90.00
_cell.angle_beta   90.00
_cell.angle_gamma   90.00
#
_symmetry.space_group_name_H-M   'P 1'
#
loop_
_entity.id
_entity.type
_entity.pdbx_description
1 polymer ?
#
loop_
_entity_poly.entity_id
_entity_poly.type
_entity_poly.pdbx_seq_one_letter_code
_entity_poly.pdbx_strand_id
1 'polypeptide(L)'
;MKTESFKNLAIICFIISAISILINFLLVNNFYQSGGGFSDLEVSLTSILLGIILFVIIMIVNLSLLKPYVLNHNQSYFSKNKFKLTLLSTLFTLLFCLIVAVIFNYVDNTLSYAYSTSLNSMFASGNMDEITLETFSRMPLFLQNIFMNFIAIVIAQFISVNLAFKFFLKRN
;
A
#
# COMPACT_ATOMS: atom_id res chain seq x y z
N MET A 1 18.72 -11.60 -20.60
CA MET A 1 18.36 -12.14 -19.27
C MET A 1 17.89 -11.09 -18.24
N LYS A 2 18.67 -10.08 -17.81
CA LYS A 2 18.25 -9.20 -16.69
C LYS A 2 17.11 -8.19 -16.98
N THR A 3 17.00 -7.70 -18.21
CA THR A 3 15.87 -6.84 -18.64
C THR A 3 14.55 -7.60 -18.67
N GLU A 4 14.57 -8.88 -19.01
CA GLU A 4 13.40 -9.76 -18.92
C GLU A 4 12.98 -9.98 -17.46
N SER A 5 13.93 -10.13 -16.53
CA SER A 5 13.60 -10.27 -15.11
C SER A 5 12.86 -9.05 -14.53
N PHE A 6 13.24 -7.83 -14.93
CA PHE A 6 12.52 -6.61 -14.54
C PHE A 6 11.13 -6.54 -15.20
N LYS A 7 11.03 -6.89 -16.49
CA LYS A 7 9.75 -6.95 -17.21
C LYS A 7 8.81 -7.96 -16.57
N ASN A 8 9.31 -9.15 -16.21
CA ASN A 8 8.55 -10.19 -15.55
C ASN A 8 8.09 -9.74 -14.15
N LEU A 9 8.94 -9.05 -13.39
CA LEU A 9 8.55 -8.47 -12.11
C LEU A 9 7.43 -7.43 -12.28
N ALA A 10 7.55 -6.53 -13.26
CA ALA A 10 6.52 -5.54 -13.55
C ALA A 10 5.18 -6.20 -13.93
N ILE A 11 5.22 -7.26 -14.74
CA ILE A 11 4.03 -8.06 -15.10
C ILE A 11 3.43 -8.72 -13.86
N ILE A 12 4.23 -9.34 -13.00
CA ILE A 12 3.76 -9.97 -11.77
C ILE A 12 3.11 -8.93 -10.85
N CYS A 13 3.76 -7.78 -10.64
CA CYS A 13 3.20 -6.67 -9.87
C CYS A 13 1.88 -6.17 -10.45
N PHE A 14 1.78 -6.03 -11.77
CA PHE A 14 0.55 -5.63 -12.44
C PHE A 14 -0.57 -6.65 -12.24
N ILE A 15 -0.30 -7.95 -12.42
CA ILE A 15 -1.27 -9.03 -12.21
C ILE A 15 -1.75 -9.04 -10.76
N ILE A 16 -0.84 -8.98 -9.78
CA ILE A 16 -1.18 -8.95 -8.35
C ILE A 16 -2.07 -7.74 -8.03
N SER A 17 -1.75 -6.57 -8.59
CA SER A 17 -2.53 -5.35 -8.38
C SER A 17 -3.92 -5.47 -9.00
N ALA A 18 -4.02 -5.97 -10.23
CA ALA A 18 -5.29 -6.15 -10.93
C ALA A 18 -6.20 -7.14 -10.19
N ILE A 19 -5.66 -8.27 -9.73
CA ILE A 19 -6.39 -9.23 -8.90
C ILE A 19 -6.84 -8.59 -7.59
N SER A 20 -5.96 -7.84 -6.92
CA SER A 20 -6.30 -7.20 -5.63
C SER A 20 -7.38 -6.14 -5.77
N ILE A 21 -7.35 -5.36 -6.87
CA ILE A 21 -8.39 -4.38 -7.20
C ILE A 21 -9.70 -5.09 -7.53
N LEU A 22 -9.66 -6.17 -8.31
CA LEU A 22 -10.85 -6.95 -8.66
C LEU A 22 -11.52 -7.55 -7.41
N ILE A 23 -10.74 -8.13 -6.50
CA ILE A 23 -11.29 -8.68 -5.26
C ILE A 23 -11.86 -7.56 -4.38
N ASN A 24 -11.16 -6.44 -4.21
CA ASN A 24 -11.72 -5.28 -3.50
C ASN A 24 -13.02 -4.78 -4.12
N PHE A 25 -13.09 -4.72 -5.45
CA PHE A 25 -14.31 -4.33 -6.15
C PHE A 25 -15.46 -5.31 -5.86
N LEU A 26 -15.19 -6.63 -5.87
CA LEU A 26 -16.20 -7.64 -5.53
C LEU A 26 -16.68 -7.50 -4.08
N LEU A 27 -15.77 -7.23 -3.13
CA LEU A 27 -16.12 -7.02 -1.72
C LEU A 27 -16.99 -5.76 -1.54
N VAL A 28 -16.61 -4.65 -2.18
CA VAL A 28 -17.39 -3.41 -2.14
C VAL A 28 -18.76 -3.60 -2.80
N ASN A 29 -18.82 -4.30 -3.93
CA ASN A 29 -20.09 -4.60 -4.59
C ASN A 29 -20.98 -5.52 -3.73
N ASN A 30 -20.39 -6.49 -3.03
CA ASN A 30 -21.13 -7.33 -2.09
C ASN A 30 -21.70 -6.51 -0.94
N PHE A 31 -20.94 -5.54 -0.40
CA PHE A 31 -21.43 -4.60 0.61
C PHE A 31 -22.68 -3.83 0.13
N TYR A 32 -22.66 -3.32 -1.10
CA TYR A 32 -23.81 -2.60 -1.67
C TYR A 32 -25.03 -3.50 -1.95
N GLN A 33 -24.81 -4.79 -2.25
CA GLN A 33 -25.89 -5.73 -2.54
C GLN A 33 -26.50 -6.37 -1.29
N SER A 34 -25.71 -6.60 -0.25
CA SER A 34 -26.15 -7.30 0.96
C SER A 34 -26.84 -6.38 1.97
N GLY A 35 -26.55 -5.07 1.94
CA GLY A 35 -27.12 -4.07 2.85
C GLY A 35 -26.78 -4.28 4.34
N GLY A 36 -25.98 -5.30 4.67
CA GLY A 36 -25.73 -5.77 6.04
C GLY A 36 -24.43 -5.30 6.67
N GLY A 37 -23.66 -4.43 6.01
CA GLY A 37 -22.31 -4.07 6.44
C GLY A 37 -21.25 -5.08 6.00
N PHE A 38 -19.99 -4.85 6.39
CA PHE A 38 -18.91 -5.82 6.14
C PHE A 38 -18.85 -6.86 7.26
N SER A 39 -18.72 -8.12 6.91
CA SER A 39 -18.33 -9.19 7.84
C SER A 39 -16.86 -9.10 8.24
N ASP A 40 -16.49 -9.69 9.38
CA ASP A 40 -15.11 -9.75 9.89
C ASP A 40 -14.11 -10.26 8.85
N LEU A 41 -14.51 -11.26 8.06
CA LEU A 41 -13.70 -11.82 6.99
C LEU A 41 -13.49 -10.81 5.85
N GLU A 42 -14.54 -10.08 5.46
CA GLU A 42 -14.46 -9.07 4.40
C GLU A 42 -13.62 -7.86 4.83
N VAL A 43 -13.73 -7.44 6.10
CA VAL A 43 -12.85 -6.39 6.67
C VAL A 43 -11.40 -6.83 6.62
N SER A 44 -11.11 -8.05 7.09
CA SER A 44 -9.75 -8.61 7.11
C SER A 44 -9.16 -8.71 5.71
N LEU A 45 -9.95 -9.20 4.74
CA LEU A 45 -9.53 -9.27 3.34
C LEU A 45 -9.27 -7.88 2.76
N THR A 46 -10.16 -6.92 3.01
CA THR A 46 -10.00 -5.53 2.54
C THR A 46 -8.71 -4.92 3.11
N SER A 47 -8.42 -5.09 4.41
CA SER A 47 -7.16 -4.65 5.04
C SER A 47 -5.93 -5.24 4.36
N ILE A 48 -5.93 -6.57 4.13
CA ILE A 48 -4.80 -7.27 3.52
C ILE A 48 -4.61 -6.82 2.07
N LEU A 49 -5.69 -6.73 1.30
CA LEU A 49 -5.64 -6.33 -0.11
C LEU A 49 -5.18 -4.88 -0.28
N LEU A 50 -5.63 -3.97 0.60
CA LEU A 50 -5.11 -2.60 0.65
C LEU A 50 -3.60 -2.59 0.91
N GLY A 51 -3.12 -3.39 1.86
CA GLY A 51 -1.70 -3.56 2.12
C GLY A 51 -0.92 -4.10 0.91
N ILE A 52 -1.47 -5.07 0.17
CA ILE A 52 -0.85 -5.61 -1.04
C ILE A 52 -0.80 -4.57 -2.17
N ILE A 53 -1.89 -3.85 -2.41
CA ILE A 53 -1.95 -2.77 -3.41
C ILE A 53 -0.89 -1.71 -3.08
N LEU A 54 -0.85 -1.29 -1.81
CA LEU A 54 0.11 -0.33 -1.32
C LEU A 54 1.55 -0.82 -1.52
N PHE A 55 1.83 -2.08 -1.15
CA PHE A 55 3.12 -2.71 -1.34
C PHE A 55 3.58 -2.64 -2.81
N VAL A 56 2.70 -2.97 -3.76
CA VAL A 56 3.04 -2.95 -5.18
C VAL A 56 3.28 -1.53 -5.69
N ILE A 57 2.44 -0.58 -5.30
CA ILE A 57 2.62 0.83 -5.68
C ILE A 57 3.98 1.33 -5.22
N ILE A 58 4.33 1.07 -3.96
CA ILE A 58 5.61 1.48 -3.37
C ILE A 58 6.77 0.84 -4.10
N MET A 59 6.68 -0.46 -4.37
CA MET A 59 7.67 -1.19 -5.16
C MET A 59 7.91 -0.52 -6.53
N ILE A 60 6.86 -0.17 -7.26
CA ILE A 60 6.94 0.44 -8.58
C ILE A 60 7.51 1.86 -8.50
N VAL A 61 7.02 2.68 -7.57
CA VAL A 61 7.49 4.07 -7.36
C VAL A 61 8.98 4.05 -7.01
N ASN A 62 9.38 3.21 -6.06
CA ASN A 62 10.76 3.10 -5.62
C ASN A 62 11.69 2.62 -6.74
N LEU A 63 11.30 1.58 -7.47
CA LEU A 63 12.11 1.09 -8.59
C LEU A 63 12.23 2.15 -9.69
N SER A 64 11.16 2.90 -9.97
CA SER A 64 11.14 3.94 -10.99
C SER A 64 12.01 5.14 -10.60
N LEU A 65 11.95 5.57 -9.33
CA LEU A 65 12.76 6.66 -8.78
C LEU A 65 14.24 6.27 -8.65
N LEU A 66 14.53 5.04 -8.21
CA LEU A 66 15.92 4.58 -8.01
C LEU A 66 16.63 4.28 -9.33
N LYS A 67 15.91 3.88 -10.39
CA LYS A 67 16.48 3.55 -11.70
C LYS A 67 17.43 4.61 -12.28
N PRO A 68 17.07 5.89 -12.45
CA PRO A 68 17.97 6.90 -13.02
C PRO A 68 19.19 7.13 -12.14
N TYR A 69 19.03 7.08 -10.81
CA TYR A 69 20.17 7.23 -9.90
C TYR A 69 21.17 6.08 -10.08
N VAL A 70 20.70 4.82 -10.12
CA VAL A 70 21.57 3.64 -10.28
C VAL A 70 22.30 3.64 -11.63
N LEU A 71 21.63 4.05 -12.70
CA LEU A 71 22.25 4.07 -14.03
C LEU A 71 23.33 5.15 -14.16
N ASN A 72 23.21 6.26 -13.43
CA ASN A 72 24.11 7.41 -13.54
C ASN A 72 25.28 7.39 -12.54
N HIS A 73 25.35 6.42 -11.61
CA HIS A 73 26.35 6.40 -10.54
C HIS A 73 27.00 5.02 -10.36
N ASN A 74 28.27 5.00 -9.98
CA ASN A 74 29.03 3.77 -9.73
C ASN A 74 28.60 3.07 -8.42
N GLN A 75 28.90 1.76 -8.31
CA GLN A 75 28.54 0.91 -7.18
C GLN A 75 28.98 1.42 -5.81
N SER A 76 30.14 2.08 -5.74
CA SER A 76 30.67 2.67 -4.50
C SER A 76 29.82 3.83 -3.98
N TYR A 77 29.24 4.64 -4.86
CA TYR A 77 28.35 5.74 -4.50
C TYR A 77 27.05 5.21 -3.88
N PHE A 78 26.52 4.14 -4.46
CA PHE A 78 25.28 3.51 -4.03
C PHE A 78 25.39 2.80 -2.68
N SER A 79 26.50 2.10 -2.43
CA SER A 79 26.76 1.47 -1.14
C SER A 79 26.78 2.50 -0.01
N LYS A 80 27.45 3.64 -0.24
CA LYS A 80 27.56 4.73 0.75
C LYS A 80 26.25 5.51 0.96
N ASN A 81 25.42 5.65 -0.07
CA ASN A 81 24.19 6.45 -0.03
C ASN A 81 22.90 5.63 0.08
N LYS A 82 22.98 4.31 0.28
CA LYS A 82 21.82 3.40 0.36
C LYS A 82 20.76 3.92 1.33
N PHE A 83 21.17 4.30 2.55
CA PHE A 83 20.25 4.81 3.56
C PHE A 83 19.55 6.10 3.13
N LYS A 84 20.28 7.05 2.53
CA LYS A 84 19.70 8.32 2.06
C LYS A 84 18.68 8.11 0.93
N LEU A 85 19.00 7.21 -0.01
CA LEU A 85 18.10 6.87 -1.10
C LEU A 85 16.85 6.15 -0.60
N THR A 86 17.00 5.23 0.35
CA THR A 86 15.86 4.61 1.04
C THR A 86 15.00 5.66 1.72
N LEU A 87 15.59 6.59 2.48
CA LEU A 87 14.85 7.63 3.19
C LEU A 87 14.09 8.56 2.24
N LEU A 88 14.72 8.98 1.14
CA LEU A 88 14.10 9.80 0.11
C LEU A 88 12.90 9.09 -0.53
N SER A 89 13.07 7.81 -0.87
CA SER A 89 12.02 6.99 -1.46
C SER A 89 10.86 6.78 -0.48
N THR A 90 11.14 6.58 0.82
CA THR A 90 10.10 6.53 1.86
C THR A 90 9.33 7.84 1.97
N LEU A 91 10.00 9.00 1.90
CA LEU A 91 9.33 10.31 1.91
C LEU A 91 8.38 10.48 0.73
N PHE A 92 8.82 10.12 -0.49
CA PHE A 92 7.96 10.16 -1.68
C PHE A 92 6.77 9.22 -1.56
N THR A 93 6.98 8.02 -1.05
CA THR A 93 5.90 7.06 -0.77
C THR A 93 4.89 7.63 0.20
N LEU A 94 5.32 8.19 1.34
CA LEU A 94 4.42 8.78 2.33
C LEU A 94 3.62 9.95 1.75
N LEU A 95 4.27 10.79 0.94
CA LEU A 95 3.61 11.89 0.25
C LEU A 95 2.55 11.39 -0.74
N PHE A 96 2.86 10.35 -1.51
CA PHE A 96 1.91 9.71 -2.41
C PHE A 96 0.72 9.11 -1.65
N CYS A 97 0.96 8.39 -0.54
CA CYS A 97 -0.09 7.84 0.31
C CYS A 97 -1.01 8.94 0.86
N LEU A 98 -0.45 10.07 1.29
CA LEU A 98 -1.21 11.23 1.76
C LEU A 98 -2.12 11.80 0.65
N ILE A 99 -1.60 11.95 -0.58
CA ILE A 99 -2.40 12.43 -1.71
C ILE A 99 -3.57 11.48 -1.98
N VAL A 100 -3.31 10.17 -2.03
CA VAL A 100 -4.35 9.15 -2.25
C VAL A 100 -5.38 9.18 -1.11
N ALA A 101 -4.93 9.28 0.13
CA ALA A 101 -5.79 9.38 1.31
C ALA A 101 -6.72 10.60 1.26
N VAL A 102 -6.22 11.75 0.83
CA VAL A 102 -7.03 12.96 0.63
C VAL A 102 -8.09 12.73 -0.46
N ILE A 103 -7.71 12.15 -1.60
CA ILE A 103 -8.64 11.87 -2.70
C ILE A 103 -9.78 10.95 -2.22
N PHE A 104 -9.47 9.87 -1.52
CA PHE A 104 -10.48 8.95 -1.00
C PHE A 104 -11.45 9.62 -0.03
N ASN A 105 -10.98 10.54 0.80
CA ASN A 105 -11.82 11.26 1.76
C ASN A 105 -12.86 12.18 1.09
N TYR A 106 -12.65 12.55 -0.18
CA TYR A 106 -13.60 13.36 -0.94
C TYR A 106 -14.65 12.56 -1.72
N VAL A 107 -14.48 11.23 -1.87
CA VAL A 107 -15.32 10.42 -2.77
C VAL A 107 -16.53 9.81 -2.07
N ASP A 108 -16.36 9.17 -0.91
CA ASP A 108 -17.48 8.49 -0.22
C ASP A 108 -17.17 8.12 1.24
N ASN A 109 -17.96 8.66 2.19
CA ASN A 109 -17.81 8.41 3.62
C ASN A 109 -18.60 7.19 4.12
N THR A 110 -19.55 6.68 3.33
CA THR A 110 -20.44 5.58 3.76
C THR A 110 -19.70 4.27 3.91
N LEU A 111 -18.85 3.94 2.94
CA LEU A 111 -17.99 2.75 2.98
C LEU A 111 -17.00 2.80 4.15
N SER A 112 -16.43 3.98 4.39
CA SER A 112 -15.48 4.25 5.48
C SER A 112 -16.12 4.05 6.86
N TYR A 113 -17.39 4.48 7.00
CA TYR A 113 -18.19 4.27 8.22
C TYR A 113 -18.54 2.81 8.47
N ALA A 114 -19.05 2.11 7.45
CA ALA A 114 -19.36 0.69 7.56
C ALA A 114 -18.11 -0.14 7.91
N TYR A 115 -17.01 0.13 7.22
CA TYR A 115 -15.74 -0.53 7.47
C TYR A 115 -15.21 -0.28 8.89
N SER A 116 -15.26 0.97 9.37
CA SER A 116 -14.84 1.34 10.72
C SER A 116 -15.68 0.70 11.82
N THR A 117 -16.99 0.57 11.59
CA THR A 117 -17.90 -0.10 12.52
C THR A 117 -17.55 -1.58 12.66
N SER A 118 -17.35 -2.26 11.53
CA SER A 118 -16.94 -3.67 11.53
C SER A 118 -15.52 -3.87 12.09
N LEU A 119 -14.61 -2.93 11.85
CA LEU A 119 -13.26 -2.98 12.43
C LEU A 119 -13.31 -2.82 13.95
N ASN A 120 -14.14 -1.91 14.47
CA ASN A 120 -14.39 -1.78 15.90
C ASN A 120 -14.98 -3.07 16.49
N SER A 121 -15.97 -3.71 15.84
CA SER A 121 -16.55 -4.97 16.35
C SER A 121 -15.56 -6.13 16.39
N MET A 122 -14.54 -6.15 15.51
CA MET A 122 -13.49 -7.17 15.52
C MET A 122 -12.48 -7.01 16.68
N PHE A 123 -12.22 -5.79 17.13
CA PHE A 123 -11.19 -5.49 18.15
C PHE A 123 -11.75 -5.09 19.52
N ALA A 124 -13.03 -4.74 19.60
CA ALA A 124 -13.65 -4.27 20.84
C ALA A 124 -14.07 -5.44 21.74
N SER A 125 -13.20 -5.77 22.70
CA SER A 125 -13.63 -6.12 24.06
C SER A 125 -13.93 -4.88 24.92
N GLY A 126 -13.61 -3.68 24.43
CA GLY A 126 -14.01 -2.39 24.99
C GLY A 126 -14.69 -1.54 23.92
N ASN A 127 -15.97 -1.20 24.15
CA ASN A 127 -16.76 -0.39 23.23
C ASN A 127 -16.10 0.99 23.04
N MET A 128 -15.58 1.30 21.84
CA MET A 128 -15.37 2.71 21.46
C MET A 128 -16.71 3.43 21.59
N ASP A 129 -16.70 4.60 22.21
CA ASP A 129 -17.86 5.47 22.25
C ASP A 129 -18.19 5.99 20.84
N GLU A 130 -19.46 6.31 20.62
CA GLU A 130 -20.01 6.65 19.30
C GLU A 130 -19.28 7.83 18.64
N ILE A 131 -18.84 8.82 19.44
CA ILE A 131 -18.08 9.99 18.98
C ILE A 131 -16.70 9.58 18.44
N THR A 132 -16.02 8.67 19.13
CA THR A 132 -14.72 8.13 18.68
C THR A 132 -14.89 7.31 17.40
N LEU A 133 -15.96 6.53 17.28
CA LEU A 133 -16.26 5.76 16.06
C LEU A 133 -16.56 6.67 14.86
N GLU A 134 -17.34 7.72 15.06
CA GLU A 134 -17.63 8.72 14.03
C GLU A 134 -16.36 9.47 13.60
N THR A 135 -15.45 9.75 14.53
CA THR A 135 -14.17 10.38 14.21
C THR A 135 -13.25 9.42 13.44
N PHE A 136 -13.18 8.16 13.86
CA PHE A 136 -12.37 7.12 13.22
C PHE A 136 -12.86 6.80 11.79
N SER A 137 -14.18 6.74 11.58
CA SER A 137 -14.79 6.54 10.26
C SER A 137 -14.56 7.66 9.27
N ARG A 138 -14.30 8.89 9.74
CA ARG A 138 -13.89 10.02 8.89
C ARG A 138 -12.41 10.03 8.59
N MET A 139 -11.62 9.18 9.23
CA MET A 139 -10.22 9.02 8.86
C MET A 139 -10.14 8.33 7.49
N PRO A 140 -9.16 8.69 6.64
CA PRO A 140 -8.89 7.93 5.44
C PRO A 140 -8.67 6.44 5.75
N LEU A 141 -9.12 5.56 4.85
CA LEU A 141 -8.87 4.10 4.93
C LEU A 141 -7.41 3.74 5.21
N PHE A 142 -6.48 4.59 4.76
CA PHE A 142 -5.06 4.46 5.06
C PHE A 142 -4.75 4.52 6.57
N LEU A 143 -5.34 5.49 7.28
CA LEU A 143 -5.15 5.68 8.72
C LEU A 143 -5.96 4.67 9.53
N GLN A 144 -7.11 4.24 9.03
CA GLN A 144 -7.87 3.14 9.65
C GLN A 144 -7.08 1.82 9.64
N ASN A 145 -6.23 1.62 8.62
CA ASN A 145 -5.35 0.45 8.46
C ASN A 145 -3.88 0.77 8.75
N ILE A 146 -3.58 1.74 9.62
CA ILE A 146 -2.23 2.30 9.77
C ILE A 146 -1.16 1.23 10.03
N PHE A 147 -1.45 0.21 10.84
CA PHE A 147 -0.49 -0.85 11.15
C PHE A 147 -0.17 -1.73 9.94
N MET A 148 -1.19 -2.24 9.23
CA MET A 148 -0.97 -3.06 8.05
C MET A 148 -0.32 -2.27 6.91
N ASN A 149 -0.72 -1.01 6.75
CA ASN A 149 -0.10 -0.13 5.75
C ASN A 149 1.35 0.18 6.09
N PHE A 150 1.67 0.41 7.36
CA PHE A 150 3.04 0.61 7.81
C PHE A 150 3.92 -0.62 7.55
N ILE A 151 3.41 -1.82 7.89
CA ILE A 151 4.11 -3.08 7.61
C ILE A 151 4.35 -3.24 6.10
N ALA A 152 3.32 -3.02 5.29
CA ALA A 152 3.42 -3.10 3.84
C ALA A 152 4.47 -2.11 3.28
N ILE A 153 4.49 -0.86 3.78
CA ILE A 153 5.49 0.15 3.42
C ILE A 153 6.90 -0.34 3.75
N VAL A 154 7.14 -0.80 4.99
CA VAL A 154 8.47 -1.22 5.44
C VAL A 154 8.99 -2.41 4.61
N ILE A 155 8.13 -3.41 4.38
CA ILE A 155 8.50 -4.60 3.59
C ILE A 155 8.76 -4.19 2.13
N ALA A 156 7.88 -3.39 1.52
CA ALA A 156 8.04 -2.89 0.15
C ALA A 156 9.34 -2.12 0.01
N GLN A 157 9.66 -1.24 0.97
CA GLN A 157 10.87 -0.43 0.98
C GLN A 157 12.11 -1.31 1.01
N PHE A 158 12.14 -2.32 1.88
CA PHE A 158 13.29 -3.21 2.00
C PHE A 158 13.48 -4.05 0.73
N ILE A 159 12.40 -4.58 0.16
CA ILE A 159 12.45 -5.40 -1.05
C ILE A 159 12.83 -4.54 -2.26
N SER A 160 12.18 -3.39 -2.47
CA SER A 160 12.37 -2.54 -3.65
C SER A 160 13.79 -2.03 -3.78
N VAL A 161 14.38 -1.60 -2.66
CA VAL A 161 15.76 -1.12 -2.62
C VAL A 161 16.69 -2.26 -3.02
N ASN A 162 16.60 -3.42 -2.36
CA ASN A 162 17.45 -4.57 -2.67
C ASN A 162 17.29 -5.08 -4.11
N LEU A 163 16.07 -5.05 -4.67
CA LEU A 163 15.83 -5.38 -6.07
C LEU A 163 16.44 -4.35 -7.02
N ALA A 164 16.33 -3.05 -6.72
CA ALA A 164 16.96 -2.00 -7.53
C ALA A 164 18.48 -2.23 -7.66
N PHE A 165 19.15 -2.59 -6.56
CA PHE A 165 20.57 -2.96 -6.56
C PHE A 165 20.85 -4.19 -7.45
N LYS A 166 20.03 -5.24 -7.35
CA LYS A 166 20.24 -6.47 -8.14
C LYS A 166 20.01 -6.24 -9.64
N PHE A 167 18.99 -5.48 -10.03
CA PHE A 167 18.61 -5.32 -11.42
C PHE A 167 19.43 -4.27 -12.16
N PHE A 168 19.73 -3.14 -11.53
CA PHE A 168 20.33 -2.00 -12.22
C PHE A 168 21.84 -1.90 -12.04
N LEU A 169 22.38 -2.37 -10.91
CA LEU A 169 23.78 -2.15 -10.58
C LEU A 169 24.72 -3.19 -11.22
N LYS A 170 24.25 -4.42 -11.42
CA LYS A 170 25.03 -5.51 -12.06
C LYS A 170 25.06 -5.41 -13.60
N ARG A 171 24.82 -4.21 -14.15
CA ARG A 171 24.70 -3.92 -15.59
C ARG A 171 25.92 -3.18 -16.16
N ASN A 172 26.82 -2.74 -15.28
CA ASN A 172 28.18 -2.27 -15.59
C ASN A 172 29.18 -3.34 -15.16
#